data_AF-A0A9N9TJI4-F1
#
_entry.id   AF-A0A9N9TJI4-F1
#
_cell.length_a   1.000
_cell.length_b   1.000
_cell.length_c   1.000
_cell.angle_alpha   90.00
_cell.angle_beta   90.00
_cell.angle_gamma   90.00
#
_symmetry.space_group_name_H-M   'P 1'
#
loop_
_entity.id
_entity.type
_entity.pdbx_description
1 polymer ?
#
loop_
_entity_poly.entity_id
_entity_poly.type
_entity_poly.pdbx_seq_one_letter_code
_entity_poly.pdbx_strand_id
1 'polypeptide(L)'
;MELPQGDPLTVIQWLAKRRLLANSRECEVCHIPMSRVKKNGVDGFAWRCRICDTRVTIRRGSFLHDSHLKLSQMLVILHEWSMDQSQEDIARVARINQTQKVVDWSNFCRAVCRRFNDAVPQKLWRLTSRTSLNGSTTGEQCAPGVGCLVE
;
A
#
# COMPACT_ATOMS: atom_id res chain seq x y z
N MET A 1 -12.23 7.91 1.06
CA MET A 1 -11.89 6.70 1.85
C MET A 1 -11.46 7.18 3.22
N GLU A 2 -12.13 6.79 4.30
CA GLU A 2 -11.72 7.23 5.64
C GLU A 2 -10.50 6.44 6.12
N LEU A 3 -9.38 7.15 6.38
CA LEU A 3 -8.19 6.56 6.97
C LEU A 3 -8.44 6.22 8.44
N PRO A 4 -7.91 5.09 8.96
CA PRO A 4 -8.03 4.78 10.38
C PRO A 4 -7.26 5.84 11.18
N GLN A 5 -7.99 6.72 11.88
CA GLN A 5 -7.42 7.65 12.84
C GLN A 5 -7.56 7.08 14.27
N GLY A 6 -6.59 7.38 15.14
CA GLY A 6 -6.63 7.00 16.55
C GLY A 6 -5.69 5.85 16.94
N ASP A 7 -6.23 4.87 17.68
CA ASP A 7 -5.47 3.84 18.39
C ASP A 7 -4.58 2.98 17.45
N PRO A 8 -3.31 2.68 17.83
CA PRO A 8 -2.39 1.89 17.00
C PRO A 8 -2.93 0.51 16.62
N LEU A 9 -3.73 -0.14 17.47
CA LEU A 9 -4.30 -1.45 17.15
C LEU A 9 -5.29 -1.36 15.99
N THR A 10 -6.11 -0.30 15.96
CA THR A 10 -7.07 -0.06 14.86
C THR A 10 -6.34 0.10 13.53
N VAL A 11 -5.24 0.86 13.51
CA VAL A 11 -4.41 1.04 12.30
C VAL A 11 -3.79 -0.29 11.86
N ILE A 12 -3.22 -1.06 12.79
CA ILE A 12 -2.64 -2.37 12.51
C ILE A 12 -3.69 -3.33 11.94
N GLN A 13 -4.88 -3.39 12.53
CA GLN A 13 -5.97 -4.24 12.05
C GLN A 13 -6.45 -3.81 10.67
N TRP A 14 -6.58 -2.51 10.42
CA TRP A 14 -6.99 -1.98 9.11
C TRP A 14 -6.00 -2.38 8.00
N LEU A 15 -4.70 -2.30 8.29
CA LEU A 15 -3.62 -2.69 7.38
C LEU A 15 -3.58 -4.21 7.16
N ALA A 16 -3.74 -4.99 8.23
CA ALA A 16 -3.72 -6.45 8.16
C ALA A 16 -4.90 -7.00 7.34
N LYS A 17 -6.11 -6.41 7.50
CA LYS A 17 -7.30 -6.72 6.68
C LYS A 17 -7.05 -6.49 5.18
N ARG A 18 -6.19 -5.53 4.83
CA ARG A 18 -5.81 -5.19 3.44
C ARG A 18 -4.52 -5.88 2.98
N ARG A 19 -4.00 -6.83 3.77
CA ARG A 19 -2.75 -7.57 3.48
C ARG A 19 -1.51 -6.66 3.33
N LEU A 20 -1.55 -5.46 3.89
CA LEU A 20 -0.39 -4.55 3.95
C LEU A 20 0.53 -4.90 5.14
N LEU A 21 -0.01 -5.65 6.10
CA LEU A 21 0.72 -6.28 7.19
C LEU A 21 0.34 -7.76 7.26
N ALA A 22 1.25 -8.57 7.80
CA ALA A 22 0.97 -9.97 8.07
C ALA A 22 -0.13 -10.11 9.13
N ASN A 23 -1.09 -11.01 8.90
CA ASN A 23 -2.15 -11.33 9.87
C ASN A 23 -1.68 -12.31 10.96
N SER A 24 -0.66 -13.11 10.65
CA SER A 24 0.00 -14.05 11.55
C SER A 24 1.49 -14.10 11.22
N ARG A 25 2.29 -14.62 12.15
CA ARG A 25 3.73 -14.83 11.94
C ARG A 25 4.17 -16.07 12.70
N GLU A 26 5.06 -16.84 12.10
CA GLU A 26 5.77 -17.93 12.78
C GLU A 26 7.15 -17.49 13.25
N CYS A 27 7.61 -18.05 14.36
CA CYS A 27 8.96 -17.83 14.84
C CYS A 27 9.96 -18.52 13.89
N GLU A 28 10.95 -17.77 13.41
CA GLU A 28 11.99 -18.28 12.51
C GLU A 28 12.88 -19.37 13.16
N VAL A 29 12.87 -19.48 14.49
CA VAL A 29 13.65 -20.47 15.27
C VAL A 29 12.80 -21.65 15.73
N CYS A 30 11.62 -21.37 16.31
CA CYS A 30 10.78 -22.41 16.90
C CYS A 30 9.69 -22.95 15.95
N HIS A 31 9.49 -22.32 14.79
CA HIS A 31 8.46 -22.67 13.80
C HIS A 31 7.04 -22.80 14.38
N ILE A 32 6.73 -21.98 15.38
CA ILE A 32 5.39 -21.90 15.99
C ILE A 32 4.78 -20.52 15.78
N PRO A 33 3.44 -20.41 15.79
CA PRO A 33 2.74 -19.14 15.74
C PRO A 33 3.17 -18.20 16.88
N MET A 34 3.47 -16.95 16.51
CA MET A 34 3.78 -15.86 17.42
C MET A 34 2.51 -15.10 17.82
N SER A 35 2.48 -14.57 19.04
CA SER A 35 1.38 -13.74 19.51
C SER A 35 1.73 -12.26 19.38
N ARG A 36 0.75 -11.42 19.05
CA ARG A 36 0.92 -9.96 19.08
C ARG A 36 0.86 -9.47 20.52
N VAL A 37 1.89 -8.77 20.96
CA VAL A 37 2.02 -8.23 22.33
C VAL A 37 2.28 -6.72 22.29
N LYS A 38 1.90 -6.02 23.37
CA LYS A 38 2.26 -4.61 23.54
C LYS A 38 3.78 -4.47 23.69
N LYS A 39 4.32 -3.40 23.12
CA LYS A 39 5.76 -3.06 23.17
C LYS A 39 5.90 -1.55 23.20
N ASN A 40 6.91 -1.04 23.92
CA ASN A 40 7.36 0.34 23.77
C ASN A 40 7.94 0.54 22.36
N GLY A 41 7.41 1.49 21.62
CA GLY A 41 7.87 1.80 20.27
C GLY A 41 6.82 2.51 19.43
N VAL A 42 7.19 2.77 18.17
CA VAL A 42 6.44 3.64 17.26
C VAL A 42 4.98 3.18 17.03
N ASP A 43 4.74 1.87 16.91
CA ASP A 43 3.38 1.30 16.71
C ASP A 43 2.79 0.63 17.95
N GLY A 44 3.50 0.62 19.08
CA GLY A 44 2.98 0.04 20.33
C GLY A 44 2.86 -1.49 20.38
N PHE A 45 3.18 -2.23 19.31
CA PHE A 45 3.04 -3.69 19.25
C PHE A 45 4.23 -4.40 18.59
N ALA A 46 4.39 -5.68 18.91
CA ALA A 46 5.36 -6.59 18.30
C ALA A 46 4.82 -8.02 18.22
N TRP A 47 5.38 -8.84 17.35
CA TRP A 47 5.21 -10.30 17.40
C TRP A 47 6.18 -10.89 18.42
N ARG A 48 5.71 -11.79 19.28
CA ARG A 48 6.51 -12.47 20.30
C ARG A 48 6.35 -13.99 20.20
N CYS A 49 7.47 -14.71 20.16
CA CYS A 49 7.47 -16.16 20.31
C CYS A 49 7.28 -16.52 21.78
N ARG A 50 6.39 -17.46 22.09
CA ARG A 50 6.14 -17.92 23.46
C ARG A 50 7.20 -18.90 24.01
N ILE A 51 8.04 -19.46 23.14
CA ILE A 51 9.05 -20.48 23.51
C ILE A 51 10.43 -19.84 23.72
N CYS A 52 10.97 -19.16 22.71
CA CYS A 52 12.31 -18.56 22.76
C CYS A 52 12.34 -17.05 23.04
N ASP A 53 11.19 -16.45 23.38
CA ASP A 53 11.01 -15.01 23.64
C ASP A 53 11.42 -14.04 22.51
N THR A 54 11.75 -14.55 21.31
CA THR A 54 12.14 -13.71 20.17
C THR A 54 11.02 -12.73 19.82
N ARG A 55 11.40 -11.46 19.64
CA ARG A 55 10.49 -10.36 19.27
C ARG A 55 10.86 -9.78 17.91
N VAL A 56 9.86 -9.56 17.08
CA VAL A 56 10.02 -8.88 15.79
C VAL A 56 8.94 -7.82 15.61
N THR A 57 9.23 -6.78 14.83
CA THR A 57 8.26 -5.70 14.59
C THR A 57 7.04 -6.22 13.86
N ILE A 58 5.87 -5.63 14.12
CA ILE A 58 4.64 -5.98 13.40
C ILE A 58 4.77 -5.77 11.89
N ARG A 59 5.70 -4.90 11.47
CA ARG A 59 5.94 -4.51 10.08
C ARG A 59 6.85 -5.46 9.33
N ARG A 60 7.49 -6.41 10.01
CA ARG A 60 8.48 -7.30 9.41
C ARG A 60 7.89 -8.06 8.22
N GLY A 61 8.52 -7.92 7.06
CA GLY A 61 8.09 -8.52 5.80
C GLY A 61 7.10 -7.68 4.99
N SER A 62 6.79 -6.45 5.40
CA SER A 62 6.09 -5.49 4.56
C SER A 62 7.00 -4.34 4.12
N PHE A 63 6.59 -3.59 3.10
CA PHE A 63 7.28 -2.39 2.65
C PHE A 63 7.26 -1.24 3.69
N LEU A 64 6.54 -1.42 4.80
CA LEU A 64 6.47 -0.47 5.92
C LEU A 64 7.62 -0.71 6.93
N HIS A 65 8.39 -1.81 6.79
CA HIS A 65 9.33 -2.30 7.80
C HIS A 65 10.41 -1.29 8.22
N ASP A 66 11.06 -0.66 7.25
CA ASP A 66 12.28 0.12 7.47
C ASP A 66 12.03 1.62 7.72
N SER A 67 10.77 2.02 7.86
CA SER A 67 10.41 3.42 8.07
C SER A 67 10.43 3.81 9.55
N HIS A 68 10.97 4.98 9.87
CA HIS A 68 10.91 5.53 11.23
C HIS A 68 9.58 6.24 11.55
N LEU A 69 8.68 6.35 10.57
CA LEU A 69 7.37 6.96 10.76
C LEU A 69 6.40 5.99 11.45
N LYS A 70 5.32 6.52 12.04
CA LYS A 70 4.18 5.68 12.48
C LYS A 70 3.43 5.13 11.29
N LEU A 71 2.82 3.96 11.45
CA LEU A 71 1.95 3.39 10.41
C LEU A 71 0.85 4.36 9.95
N SER A 72 0.23 5.09 10.88
CA SER A 72 -0.77 6.11 10.56
C SER A 72 -0.20 7.24 9.70
N GLN A 73 1.02 7.69 10.00
CA GLN A 73 1.69 8.73 9.21
C GLN A 73 2.02 8.25 7.80
N MET A 74 2.50 7.02 7.65
CA MET A 74 2.74 6.44 6.33
C MET A 74 1.45 6.32 5.52
N LEU A 75 0.33 5.94 6.15
CA LEU A 75 -0.98 5.90 5.49
C LEU A 75 -1.42 7.27 5.00
N VAL A 76 -1.26 8.31 5.83
CA VAL A 76 -1.55 9.70 5.42
C VAL A 76 -0.67 10.09 4.23
N ILE A 77 0.64 9.82 4.29
CA ILE A 77 1.51 10.13 3.15
C ILE A 77 1.03 9.42 1.88
N LEU A 78 0.75 8.12 1.93
CA LEU A 78 0.30 7.35 0.77
C LEU A 78 -1.00 7.90 0.19
N HIS A 79 -1.96 8.27 1.05
CA HIS A 79 -3.24 8.84 0.65
C HIS A 79 -3.07 10.22 0.01
N GLU A 80 -2.47 11.16 0.72
CA GLU A 80 -2.33 12.54 0.24
C GLU A 80 -1.41 12.62 -0.99
N TRP A 81 -0.36 11.79 -1.07
CA TRP A 81 0.48 11.67 -2.27
C TRP A 81 -0.33 11.17 -3.47
N SER A 82 -1.25 10.23 -3.27
CA SER A 82 -2.13 9.75 -4.35
C SER A 82 -3.14 10.79 -4.81
N MET A 83 -3.39 11.81 -3.99
CA MET A 83 -4.26 12.96 -4.27
C MET A 83 -3.47 14.17 -4.81
N ASP A 84 -2.22 13.96 -5.25
CA ASP A 84 -1.32 14.97 -5.80
C ASP A 84 -1.13 16.21 -4.89
N GLN A 85 -1.17 15.99 -3.56
CA GLN A 85 -0.96 17.06 -2.60
C GLN A 85 0.52 17.46 -2.52
N SER A 86 0.77 18.72 -2.17
CA SER A 86 2.13 19.22 -1.98
C SER A 86 2.82 18.51 -0.81
N GLN A 87 4.14 18.35 -0.87
CA GLN A 87 4.89 17.68 0.21
C GLN A 87 4.78 18.42 1.54
N GLU A 88 4.62 19.74 1.50
CA GLU A 88 4.40 20.61 2.65
C GLU A 88 3.04 20.34 3.29
N ASP A 89 1.98 20.24 2.48
CA ASP A 89 0.63 19.91 2.97
C ASP A 89 0.59 18.50 3.54
N ILE A 90 1.22 17.53 2.86
CA ILE A 90 1.35 16.15 3.36
C ILE A 90 2.05 16.13 4.72
N ALA A 91 3.18 16.84 4.86
CA ALA A 91 3.92 16.93 6.11
C ALA A 91 3.07 17.54 7.24
N ARG A 92 2.31 18.59 6.93
CA ARG A 92 1.39 19.24 7.86
C ARG A 92 0.29 18.29 8.33
N VAL A 93 -0.42 17.63 7.41
CA VAL A 93 -1.52 16.70 7.72
C VAL A 93 -1.03 15.47 8.47
N ALA A 94 0.12 14.91 8.06
CA ALA A 94 0.74 13.76 8.72
C ALA A 94 1.43 14.10 10.05
N ARG A 95 1.49 15.39 10.43
CA ARG A 95 2.18 15.92 11.62
C ARG A 95 3.64 15.45 11.65
N ILE A 96 4.34 15.61 10.53
CA ILE A 96 5.74 15.25 10.34
C ILE A 96 6.55 16.54 10.26
N ASN A 97 7.47 16.73 11.21
CA ASN A 97 8.31 17.93 11.25
C ASN A 97 9.45 17.90 10.22
N GLN A 98 9.80 16.72 9.70
CA GLN A 98 10.91 16.52 8.78
C GLN A 98 10.37 16.22 7.38
N THR A 99 10.22 17.26 6.55
CA THR A 99 9.72 17.15 5.17
C THR A 99 10.52 16.14 4.34
N GLN A 100 11.81 15.96 4.63
CA GLN A 100 12.64 14.93 3.98
C GLN A 100 12.01 13.52 4.07
N LYS A 101 11.35 13.18 5.18
CA LYS A 101 10.67 11.88 5.30
C LYS A 101 9.50 11.75 4.32
N VAL A 102 8.80 12.85 4.03
CA VAL A 102 7.74 12.88 3.01
C VAL A 102 8.31 12.79 1.61
N VAL A 103 9.44 13.47 1.35
CA VAL A 103 10.19 13.35 0.08
C VAL A 103 10.59 11.90 -0.17
N ASP A 104 11.17 11.22 0.82
CA ASP A 104 11.62 9.83 0.71
C ASP A 104 10.46 8.89 0.37
N TRP A 105 9.32 9.05 1.04
CA TRP A 105 8.11 8.29 0.75
C TRP A 105 7.52 8.61 -0.62
N SER A 106 7.55 9.87 -1.03
CA SER A 106 7.11 10.27 -2.39
C SER A 106 7.99 9.62 -3.45
N ASN A 107 9.30 9.56 -3.22
CA ASN A 107 10.24 8.89 -4.12
C ASN A 107 10.05 7.38 -4.15
N PHE A 108 9.75 6.76 -3.00
CA PHE A 108 9.35 5.35 -2.93
C PHE A 108 8.09 5.09 -3.78
N CYS A 109 7.03 5.89 -3.64
CA CYS A 109 5.82 5.76 -4.44
C CYS A 109 6.12 5.89 -5.94
N ARG A 110 6.88 6.92 -6.34
CA ARG A 110 7.31 7.10 -7.74
C ARG A 110 8.08 5.89 -8.26
N ALA A 111 8.98 5.32 -7.45
CA ALA A 111 9.76 4.15 -7.85
C ALA A 111 8.87 2.91 -8.06
N VAL A 112 7.87 2.70 -7.19
CA VAL A 112 6.87 1.63 -7.36
C VAL A 112 6.07 1.82 -8.65
N CYS A 113 5.55 3.03 -8.88
CA CYS A 113 4.78 3.35 -10.09
C CYS A 113 5.62 3.20 -11.37
N ARG A 114 6.89 3.62 -11.36
CA ARG A 114 7.81 3.43 -12.51
C ARG A 114 8.01 1.96 -12.85
N ARG A 115 8.29 1.11 -11.85
CA ARG A 115 8.43 -0.34 -12.07
C ARG A 115 7.20 -0.96 -12.70
N PHE A 116 6.01 -0.54 -12.28
CA PHE A 116 4.76 -1.00 -12.88
C PHE A 116 4.63 -0.52 -14.33
N ASN A 117 4.90 0.76 -14.59
CA ASN A 117 4.85 1.33 -15.93
C ASN A 117 5.83 0.66 -16.90
N ASP A 118 7.03 0.30 -16.43
CA ASP A 118 8.05 -0.38 -17.24
C ASP A 118 7.68 -1.85 -17.53
N ALA A 119 6.95 -2.49 -16.61
CA ALA A 119 6.47 -3.87 -16.76
C ALA A 119 5.24 -3.98 -17.65
N VAL A 120 4.48 -2.91 -17.86
CA VAL A 120 3.31 -2.90 -18.75
C VAL A 120 3.78 -2.66 -20.20
N PRO A 121 3.46 -3.56 -21.15
CA PRO A 121 3.75 -3.32 -22.56
C PRO A 121 3.15 -1.98 -23.00
N GLN A 122 4.01 -1.08 -23.49
CA GLN A 122 3.63 0.27 -23.93
C GLN A 122 2.56 0.29 -25.06
N LYS A 123 2.24 -0.86 -25.67
CA LYS A 123 1.12 -0.98 -26.63
C LYS A 123 -0.26 -1.08 -25.97
N LEU A 124 -0.36 -1.52 -24.71
CA LEU A 124 -1.64 -1.69 -24.01
C LEU A 124 -2.24 -0.36 -23.53
N TRP A 125 -1.41 0.63 -23.12
CA TRP A 125 -1.94 1.93 -22.69
C TRP A 125 -2.63 2.71 -23.83
N ARG A 126 -2.17 2.55 -25.08
CA ARG A 126 -2.76 3.22 -26.25
C ARG A 126 -4.19 2.75 -26.55
N LEU A 127 -4.58 1.56 -26.10
CA LEU A 127 -5.91 1.00 -26.32
C LEU A 127 -6.92 1.44 -25.27
N THR A 128 -6.48 1.78 -24.06
CA THR A 128 -7.37 2.24 -22.97
C THR A 128 -7.58 3.75 -22.97
N SER A 129 -6.63 4.54 -23.47
CA SER A 129 -6.79 6.00 -23.61
C SER A 129 -7.75 6.44 -24.71
N ARG A 130 -8.11 5.53 -25.65
CA ARG A 130 -8.98 5.87 -26.79
C ARG A 130 -10.48 5.67 -26.50
N THR A 131 -10.86 5.14 -25.34
CA THR A 131 -12.27 4.82 -25.01
C THR A 131 -12.97 5.90 -24.17
N SER A 132 -12.32 7.01 -23.80
CA SER A 132 -12.93 8.08 -22.97
C SER A 132 -13.26 9.37 -23.73
N LEU A 133 -13.14 9.41 -25.05
CA LEU A 133 -13.63 10.51 -25.87
C LEU A 133 -14.38 9.89 -27.05
N ASN A 134 -15.69 9.79 -26.91
CA ASN A 134 -16.68 10.04 -27.96
C ASN A 134 -18.07 9.77 -27.37
N GLY A 135 -18.62 10.81 -26.75
CA GLY A 135 -20.06 11.00 -26.76
C GLY A 135 -20.52 11.33 -28.19
N SER A 136 -21.72 10.85 -28.52
CA SER A 136 -22.57 11.20 -29.66
C SER A 136 -22.15 10.78 -31.09
N THR A 137 -22.92 9.79 -31.62
CA THR A 137 -23.50 9.63 -32.99
C THR A 137 -22.53 9.66 -34.18
N THR A 138 -22.50 8.73 -35.12
CA THR A 138 -23.57 8.03 -35.87
C THR A 138 -23.03 6.69 -36.41
N GLY A 139 -23.93 5.76 -36.73
CA GLY A 139 -23.58 4.35 -37.01
C GLY A 139 -22.80 4.09 -38.29
N GLU A 140 -22.12 2.95 -38.31
CA GLU A 140 -21.88 2.19 -39.55
C GLU A 140 -21.59 0.71 -39.23
N GLN A 141 -22.56 -0.12 -39.65
CA GLN A 141 -22.46 -1.44 -40.28
C GLN A 141 -21.61 -2.56 -39.64
N CYS A 142 -22.34 -3.61 -39.27
CA CYS A 142 -21.87 -4.98 -39.09
C CYS A 142 -21.13 -5.50 -40.33
N ALA A 143 -20.00 -6.18 -40.13
CA ALA A 143 -19.47 -7.15 -41.08
C ALA A 143 -19.61 -8.58 -40.52
N PRO A 144 -19.96 -9.57 -41.35
CA PRO A 144 -20.42 -10.88 -40.90
C PRO A 144 -19.27 -11.87 -40.70
N GLY A 145 -19.47 -12.77 -39.73
CA GLY A 145 -18.93 -14.13 -39.74
C GLY A 145 -17.44 -14.30 -39.47
N VAL A 146 -17.09 -14.57 -38.20
CA VAL A 146 -16.16 -15.67 -37.88
C VAL A 146 -16.61 -16.32 -36.57
N GLY A 147 -16.62 -17.64 -36.58
CA GLY A 147 -17.33 -18.53 -35.66
C GLY A 147 -17.01 -18.39 -34.17
N CYS A 148 -18.06 -18.63 -33.41
CA CYS A 148 -18.06 -19.09 -32.03
C CYS A 148 -17.14 -20.31 -31.87
N LEU A 149 -16.26 -20.31 -30.86
CA LEU A 149 -15.79 -21.53 -30.21
C LEU A 149 -15.54 -21.22 -28.73
N VAL A 150 -16.54 -21.63 -27.95
CA VAL A 150 -16.45 -21.99 -26.54
C VAL A 150 -15.65 -23.29 -26.42
N GLU A 151 -14.60 -23.30 -25.61
CA GLU A 151 -14.27 -24.35 -24.62
C GLU A 151 -13.56 -23.71 -23.42
#